data_AF-A0A438CJ98-F1
#
_entry.id   AF-A0A438CJ98-F1
#
_cell.length_a   1.000
_cell.length_b   1.000
_cell.length_c   1.000
_cell.angle_alpha   90.00
_cell.angle_beta   90.00
_cell.angle_gamma   90.00
#
_symmetry.space_group_name_H-M   'P 1'
#
loop_
_entity.id
_entity.type
_entity.pdbx_description
1 polymer ?
#
loop_
_entity_poly.entity_id
_entity_poly.type
_entity_poly.pdbx_seq_one_letter_code
_entity_poly.pdbx_strand_id
1 'polypeptide(L)'
;MVNKAWKIIPRPVLETVLHNHAQRHRVPQPLIVHGPRGVGKTTLVLERLLPEWNKGPHITGYVDLAQSVKDHHPDHNSSYPWTSWSNCPPPSLTNLRTQLELCLESMAEKAVRLGTISSQQIFTTLNKWHSLNTALRRIIESNKSSSNAVSDKVSTAALWDRALFALSARWNAAEIDRVMGLGEKGKAVSMEEASYFREAMVGLRLAKEVIKVQQGWRANAVAHLNRSGGYSRSLAHSATDWPCLLLELLSQAAEIGFFQPKLIINNIDVLRHAILTDDSTVCASMYHDSLLWRIIALGVNERCLPVVLVTSDR
;
A
#
# COMPACT_ATOMS: atom_id res chain seq x y z
N MET A 1 -1.16 31.09 17.19
CA MET A 1 -1.95 29.84 17.26
C MET A 1 -2.70 29.84 18.58
N VAL A 2 -3.99 29.54 18.57
CA VAL A 2 -4.87 29.63 19.74
C VAL A 2 -4.41 28.60 20.77
N ASN A 3 -4.03 29.06 21.96
CA ASN A 3 -3.46 28.29 23.07
C ASN A 3 -4.54 27.48 23.81
N LYS A 4 -5.33 26.70 23.06
CA LYS A 4 -6.39 25.88 23.63
C LYS A 4 -5.78 24.60 24.19
N ALA A 5 -5.94 24.40 25.50
CA ALA A 5 -5.47 23.18 26.14
C ALA A 5 -6.06 21.93 25.46
N TRP A 6 -5.21 20.93 25.25
CA TRP A 6 -5.63 19.64 24.69
C TRP A 6 -6.70 19.00 25.56
N LYS A 7 -7.81 18.58 24.95
CA LYS A 7 -8.85 17.85 25.67
C LYS A 7 -8.29 16.49 26.09
N ILE A 8 -8.34 16.20 27.39
CA ILE A 8 -7.96 14.89 27.91
C ILE A 8 -9.05 13.89 27.51
N ILE A 9 -8.68 12.90 26.71
CA ILE A 9 -9.55 11.78 26.34
C ILE A 9 -9.14 10.58 27.20
N PRO A 10 -10.06 10.02 28.01
CA PRO A 10 -9.76 8.82 28.78
C PRO A 10 -9.34 7.67 27.86
N ARG A 11 -8.26 6.97 28.23
CA ARG A 11 -7.73 5.86 27.44
C ARG A 11 -8.78 4.79 27.08
N PRO A 12 -9.67 4.33 27.98
CA PRO A 12 -10.67 3.33 27.63
C PRO A 12 -11.63 3.79 26.51
N VAL A 13 -11.92 5.08 26.43
CA VAL A 13 -12.76 5.65 25.35
C VAL A 13 -12.03 5.57 24.02
N LEU A 14 -10.74 5.94 24.00
CA LEU A 14 -9.92 5.86 22.79
C LEU A 14 -9.75 4.41 22.31
N GLU A 15 -9.47 3.49 23.23
CA GLU A 15 -9.39 2.04 22.95
C GLU A 15 -10.70 1.52 22.36
N THR A 16 -11.84 1.88 22.95
CA THR A 16 -13.16 1.46 22.46
C THR A 16 -13.43 1.97 21.04
N VAL A 17 -13.13 3.25 20.75
CA VAL A 17 -13.32 3.81 19.41
C VAL A 17 -12.43 3.11 18.38
N LEU A 18 -11.15 2.90 18.71
CA LEU A 18 -10.19 2.23 17.83
C LEU A 18 -10.58 0.77 17.61
N HIS A 19 -11.00 0.06 18.65
CA HIS A 19 -11.43 -1.32 18.57
C HIS A 19 -12.70 -1.46 17.71
N ASN A 20 -13.71 -0.62 17.92
CA ASN A 20 -14.93 -0.62 17.12
C ASN A 20 -14.67 -0.30 15.64
N HIS A 21 -13.69 0.56 15.36
CA HIS A 21 -13.28 0.86 13.99
C HIS A 21 -12.59 -0.34 13.34
N ALA A 22 -11.65 -0.96 14.06
CA ALA A 22 -10.88 -2.10 13.61
C ALA A 22 -11.73 -3.39 13.44
N GLN A 23 -12.76 -3.59 14.25
CA GLN A 23 -13.65 -4.75 14.12
C GLN A 23 -14.47 -4.75 12.82
N ARG A 24 -14.69 -3.58 12.21
CA ARG A 24 -15.39 -3.49 10.92
C ARG A 24 -14.46 -3.98 9.81
N HIS A 25 -14.97 -4.81 8.91
CA HIS A 25 -14.21 -5.26 7.74
C HIS A 25 -14.09 -4.15 6.67
N ARG A 26 -15.06 -3.21 6.62
CA ARG A 26 -15.04 -2.01 5.78
C ARG A 26 -15.61 -0.80 6.51
N VAL A 27 -15.02 0.38 6.28
CA VAL A 27 -15.31 1.64 6.95
C VAL A 27 -15.42 2.79 5.94
N PRO A 28 -16.25 3.81 6.23
CA PRO A 28 -16.44 4.95 5.32
C PRO A 28 -15.34 6.01 5.41
N GLN A 29 -14.52 6.00 6.46
CA GLN A 29 -13.51 7.03 6.69
C GLN A 29 -12.33 6.47 7.49
N PRO A 30 -11.09 6.91 7.25
CA PRO A 30 -9.97 6.62 8.12
C PRO A 30 -10.15 7.29 9.49
N LEU A 31 -9.49 6.75 10.52
CA LEU A 31 -9.35 7.41 11.81
C LEU A 31 -8.00 8.11 11.92
N ILE A 32 -8.00 9.31 12.50
CA ILE A 32 -6.78 10.06 12.78
C ILE A 32 -6.61 10.12 14.30
N VAL A 33 -5.51 9.55 14.80
CA VAL A 33 -5.11 9.65 16.21
C VAL A 33 -4.07 10.75 16.31
N HIS A 34 -4.53 11.92 16.76
CA HIS A 34 -3.73 13.14 16.82
C HIS A 34 -3.67 13.67 18.26
N GLY A 35 -2.53 14.26 18.61
CA GLY A 35 -2.30 14.88 19.92
C GLY A 35 -0.82 15.15 20.19
N PRO A 36 -0.46 15.65 21.38
CA PRO A 36 0.91 16.03 21.72
C PRO A 36 1.88 14.86 21.65
N ARG A 37 3.17 15.16 21.47
CA ARG A 37 4.24 14.15 21.55
C ARG A 37 4.33 13.59 22.98
N GLY A 38 4.73 12.33 23.10
CA GLY A 38 4.92 11.67 24.41
C GLY A 38 3.66 11.19 25.11
N VAL A 39 2.44 11.46 24.61
CA VAL A 39 1.19 11.01 25.25
C VAL A 39 0.88 9.51 25.09
N GLY A 40 1.81 8.73 24.53
CA GLY A 40 1.69 7.27 24.42
C GLY A 40 0.82 6.76 23.27
N LYS A 41 0.62 7.53 22.18
CA LYS A 41 -0.19 7.11 21.01
C LYS A 41 0.35 5.85 20.34
N THR A 42 1.65 5.81 20.06
CA THR A 42 2.29 4.64 19.42
C THR A 42 2.36 3.46 20.39
N THR A 43 2.64 3.71 21.68
CA THR A 43 2.58 2.67 22.72
C THR A 43 1.20 2.02 22.80
N LEU A 44 0.14 2.82 22.75
CA LEU A 44 -1.25 2.32 22.70
C LEU A 44 -1.45 1.39 21.49
N VAL A 45 -1.00 1.81 20.31
CA VAL A 45 -1.10 1.00 19.10
C VAL A 45 -0.31 -0.30 19.22
N LEU A 46 0.98 -0.23 19.53
CA LEU A 46 1.90 -1.36 19.48
C LEU A 46 1.67 -2.38 20.60
N GLU A 47 1.46 -1.92 21.84
CA GLU A 47 1.43 -2.82 23.00
C GLU A 47 0.01 -3.28 23.36
N ARG A 48 -1.03 -2.52 22.99
CA ARG A 48 -2.42 -2.84 23.38
C ARG A 48 -3.28 -3.30 22.22
N LEU A 49 -3.19 -2.64 21.07
CA LEU A 49 -4.10 -2.90 19.95
C LEU A 49 -3.55 -3.96 18.99
N LEU A 50 -2.28 -3.82 18.60
CA LEU A 50 -1.64 -4.67 17.60
C LEU A 50 -1.60 -6.16 17.99
N PRO A 51 -1.38 -6.56 19.26
CA PRO A 51 -1.41 -7.97 19.65
C PRO A 51 -2.79 -8.61 19.44
N GLU A 52 -3.87 -7.87 19.68
CA GLU A 52 -5.24 -8.36 19.46
C GLU A 52 -5.62 -8.32 17.97
N TRP A 53 -5.20 -7.28 17.25
CA TRP A 53 -5.52 -7.11 15.83
C TRP A 53 -4.69 -7.99 14.88
N ASN A 54 -3.83 -8.85 15.43
CA ASN A 54 -3.16 -9.93 14.71
C ASN A 54 -3.63 -11.33 15.16
N LYS A 55 -4.69 -11.41 15.99
CA LYS A 55 -5.33 -12.68 16.37
C LYS A 55 -6.55 -12.95 15.49
N GLY A 56 -6.81 -14.22 15.20
CA GLY A 56 -7.97 -14.64 14.40
C GLY A 56 -7.94 -14.07 12.97
N PRO A 57 -9.08 -13.90 12.28
CA PRO A 57 -9.13 -13.50 10.86
C PRO A 57 -8.56 -12.09 10.59
N HIS A 58 -8.10 -11.39 11.62
CA HIS A 58 -7.51 -10.07 11.51
C HIS A 58 -6.06 -10.13 11.03
N ILE A 59 -5.74 -9.21 10.12
CA ILE A 59 -4.38 -8.95 9.68
C ILE A 59 -4.13 -7.46 9.76
N THR A 60 -3.06 -7.05 10.44
CA THR A 60 -2.71 -5.64 10.55
C THR A 60 -1.40 -5.37 9.81
N GLY A 61 -1.46 -4.48 8.83
CA GLY A 61 -0.28 -3.80 8.30
C GLY A 61 0.08 -2.65 9.23
N TYR A 62 1.30 -2.65 9.76
CA TYR A 62 1.84 -1.54 10.54
C TYR A 62 3.04 -0.97 9.80
N VAL A 63 2.99 0.34 9.53
CA VAL A 63 4.08 1.10 8.92
C VAL A 63 4.46 2.23 9.87
N ASP A 64 5.72 2.27 10.29
CA ASP A 64 6.27 3.43 10.98
C ASP A 64 7.17 4.23 10.04
N LEU A 65 6.66 5.36 9.55
CA LEU A 65 7.42 6.21 8.63
C LEU A 65 8.59 6.92 9.33
N ALA A 66 8.67 6.87 10.67
CA ALA A 66 9.83 7.34 11.41
C ALA A 66 10.97 6.32 11.46
N GLN A 67 10.74 5.06 11.08
CA GLN A 67 11.69 3.94 11.30
C GLN A 67 13.08 4.16 10.71
N SER A 68 13.18 4.89 9.60
CA SER A 68 14.45 5.18 8.94
C SER A 68 15.31 6.21 9.69
N VAL A 69 14.77 6.91 10.70
CA VAL A 69 15.49 7.93 11.45
C VAL A 69 16.24 7.27 12.61
N LYS A 70 17.53 6.98 12.37
CA LYS A 70 18.37 6.15 13.24
C LYS A 70 18.55 6.68 14.65
N ASP A 71 18.72 7.99 14.79
CA ASP A 71 19.16 8.58 16.04
C ASP A 71 18.12 8.48 17.17
N HIS A 72 16.84 8.21 16.84
CA HIS A 72 15.72 8.34 17.79
C HIS A 72 14.67 7.21 17.71
N HIS A 73 14.90 6.13 16.95
CA HIS A 73 13.95 5.02 16.85
C HIS A 73 14.34 3.83 17.78
N PRO A 74 13.36 3.17 18.45
CA PRO A 74 13.61 2.00 19.28
C PRO A 74 14.31 0.84 18.55
N ASP A 75 14.00 0.62 17.27
CA ASP A 75 14.69 -0.38 16.43
C ASP A 75 16.20 -0.15 16.28
N HIS A 76 16.69 1.06 16.60
CA HIS A 76 18.12 1.40 16.57
C HIS A 76 18.72 1.60 17.97
N ASN A 77 18.10 1.00 19.00
CA ASN A 77 18.48 1.11 20.43
C ASN A 77 18.34 2.52 21.05
N SER A 78 17.51 3.39 20.46
CA SER A 78 17.22 4.73 20.99
C SER A 78 15.88 4.81 21.75
N SER A 79 15.76 5.74 22.71
CA SER A 79 14.56 5.87 23.56
C SER A 79 13.39 6.59 22.88
N TYR A 80 12.19 6.07 23.06
CA TYR A 80 10.92 6.76 22.80
C TYR A 80 10.59 7.71 23.97
N PRO A 81 10.07 8.95 23.80
CA PRO A 81 9.49 9.56 22.61
C PRO A 81 10.38 10.60 21.90
N TRP A 82 10.12 10.78 20.61
CA TRP A 82 10.78 11.72 19.70
C TRP A 82 10.74 13.18 20.18
N THR A 83 11.91 13.81 20.32
CA THR A 83 12.05 15.27 20.35
C THR A 83 12.16 15.79 18.92
N SER A 84 11.04 16.25 18.36
CA SER A 84 10.92 17.01 17.11
C SER A 84 11.68 16.51 15.87
N TRP A 85 10.90 16.10 14.86
CA TRP A 85 11.32 15.89 13.48
C TRP A 85 12.13 17.04 12.87
N SER A 86 11.98 18.27 13.39
CA SER A 86 12.74 19.43 12.90
C SER A 86 14.25 19.29 13.06
N ASN A 87 14.71 18.45 13.99
CA ASN A 87 16.13 18.35 14.34
C ASN A 87 16.79 17.09 13.77
N CYS A 88 16.04 16.22 13.10
CA CYS A 88 16.55 15.01 12.46
C CYS A 88 16.71 15.23 10.95
N PRO A 89 17.70 14.61 10.29
CA PRO A 89 17.75 14.62 8.85
C PRO A 89 16.47 13.97 8.29
N PRO A 90 15.77 14.64 7.36
CA PRO A 90 14.54 14.12 6.81
C PRO A 90 14.81 12.84 6.00
N PRO A 91 13.94 11.81 6.11
CA PRO A 91 14.09 10.59 5.33
C PRO A 91 13.80 10.82 3.84
N SER A 92 14.36 9.96 2.98
CA SER A 92 14.03 9.96 1.55
C SER A 92 12.59 9.52 1.31
N LEU A 93 11.88 10.26 0.47
CA LEU A 93 10.52 9.92 0.03
C LEU A 93 10.46 8.54 -0.62
N THR A 94 11.49 8.15 -1.38
CA THR A 94 11.57 6.84 -2.03
C THR A 94 11.58 5.71 -0.99
N ASN A 95 12.29 5.91 0.13
CA ASN A 95 12.32 4.92 1.22
C ASN A 95 10.95 4.81 1.90
N LEU A 96 10.32 5.95 2.23
CA LEU A 96 8.99 5.96 2.88
C LEU A 96 7.92 5.33 1.98
N ARG A 97 7.93 5.65 0.69
CA ARG A 97 7.06 5.03 -0.31
C ARG A 97 7.27 3.52 -0.33
N THR A 98 8.52 3.08 -0.42
CA THR A 98 8.86 1.66 -0.47
C THR A 98 8.40 0.91 0.79
N GLN A 99 8.55 1.50 1.97
CA GLN A 99 8.06 0.91 3.23
C GLN A 99 6.54 0.69 3.21
N LEU A 100 5.78 1.70 2.75
CA LEU A 100 4.32 1.59 2.63
C LEU A 100 3.92 0.53 1.60
N GLU A 101 4.53 0.57 0.41
CA GLU A 101 4.26 -0.38 -0.67
C GLU A 101 4.57 -1.82 -0.26
N LEU A 102 5.73 -2.07 0.37
CA LEU A 102 6.10 -3.40 0.86
C LEU A 102 5.13 -3.93 1.92
N CYS A 103 4.65 -3.07 2.82
CA CYS A 103 3.66 -3.46 3.82
C CYS A 103 2.35 -3.88 3.16
N LEU A 104 1.83 -3.08 2.24
CA LEU A 104 0.61 -3.36 1.50
C LEU A 104 0.75 -4.59 0.59
N GLU A 105 1.92 -4.76 -0.05
CA GLU A 105 2.25 -5.94 -0.84
C GLU A 105 2.22 -7.19 0.02
N SER A 106 2.87 -7.19 1.19
CA SER A 106 2.85 -8.33 2.12
C SER A 106 1.43 -8.69 2.56
N MET A 107 0.56 -7.71 2.79
CA MET A 107 -0.85 -7.95 3.10
C MET A 107 -1.59 -8.56 1.91
N ALA A 108 -1.39 -8.04 0.69
CA ALA A 108 -2.04 -8.54 -0.51
C ALA A 108 -1.56 -9.95 -0.88
N GLU A 109 -0.27 -10.24 -0.70
CA GLU A 109 0.27 -11.60 -0.87
C GLU A 109 -0.38 -12.58 0.12
N LYS A 110 -0.55 -12.20 1.38
CA LYS A 110 -1.28 -13.02 2.37
C LYS A 110 -2.73 -13.23 1.95
N ALA A 111 -3.39 -12.20 1.43
CA ALA A 111 -4.75 -12.28 0.91
C ALA A 111 -4.87 -13.27 -0.27
N VAL A 112 -3.91 -13.25 -1.19
CA VAL A 112 -3.79 -14.24 -2.29
C VAL A 112 -3.60 -15.66 -1.75
N ARG A 113 -2.72 -15.86 -0.76
CA ARG A 113 -2.50 -17.17 -0.12
C ARG A 113 -3.73 -17.70 0.63
N LEU A 114 -4.64 -16.82 1.02
CA LEU A 114 -5.93 -17.16 1.61
C LEU A 114 -7.02 -17.34 0.55
N GLY A 115 -6.72 -17.15 -0.73
CA GLY A 115 -7.69 -17.26 -1.83
C GLY A 115 -8.70 -16.12 -1.92
N THR A 116 -8.50 -15.03 -1.16
CA THR A 116 -9.42 -13.88 -1.15
C THR A 116 -9.22 -12.93 -2.33
N ILE A 117 -8.02 -12.92 -2.92
CA ILE A 117 -7.67 -12.13 -4.10
C ILE A 117 -7.33 -13.06 -5.25
N SER A 118 -8.05 -12.90 -6.35
CA SER A 118 -7.87 -13.61 -7.61
C SER A 118 -7.25 -12.71 -8.70
N SER A 119 -6.66 -13.34 -9.71
CA SER A 119 -6.16 -12.68 -10.93
C SER A 119 -7.22 -11.79 -11.58
N GLN A 120 -8.46 -12.27 -11.66
CA GLN A 120 -9.59 -11.51 -12.24
C GLN A 120 -9.96 -10.27 -11.42
N GLN A 121 -9.94 -10.35 -10.08
CA GLN A 121 -10.17 -9.18 -9.22
C GLN A 121 -9.07 -8.13 -9.39
N ILE A 122 -7.81 -8.57 -9.54
CA ILE A 122 -6.68 -7.68 -9.81
C ILE A 122 -6.87 -6.98 -11.15
N PHE A 123 -7.19 -7.73 -12.20
CA PHE A 123 -7.44 -7.20 -13.54
C PHE A 123 -8.58 -6.17 -13.54
N THR A 124 -9.74 -6.53 -12.98
CA THR A 124 -10.93 -5.67 -12.96
C THR A 124 -10.70 -4.38 -12.17
N THR A 125 -10.06 -4.48 -11.00
CA THR A 125 -9.73 -3.31 -10.17
C THR A 125 -8.71 -2.40 -10.86
N LEU A 126 -7.70 -2.99 -11.52
CA LEU A 126 -6.72 -2.21 -12.28
C LEU A 126 -7.35 -1.53 -13.50
N ASN A 127 -8.18 -2.25 -14.27
CA ASN A 127 -8.83 -1.76 -15.48
C ASN A 127 -9.88 -0.67 -15.20
N LYS A 128 -10.45 -0.63 -13.98
CA LYS A 128 -11.35 0.44 -13.53
C LYS A 128 -10.67 1.82 -13.56
N TRP A 129 -9.38 1.88 -13.21
CA TRP A 129 -8.65 3.15 -13.04
C TRP A 129 -7.62 3.42 -14.13
N HIS A 130 -7.18 2.38 -14.84
CA HIS A 130 -6.06 2.45 -15.77
C HIS A 130 -6.43 1.92 -17.16
N SER A 131 -6.01 2.62 -18.21
CA SER A 131 -6.06 2.09 -19.57
C SER A 131 -4.88 1.13 -19.80
N LEU A 132 -5.16 -0.18 -19.83
CA LEU A 132 -4.12 -1.22 -19.79
C LEU A 132 -3.53 -1.56 -21.15
N ASN A 133 -4.26 -1.31 -22.25
CA ASN A 133 -3.95 -1.83 -23.58
C ASN A 133 -2.51 -1.56 -24.02
N THR A 134 -2.08 -0.30 -23.99
CA THR A 134 -0.74 0.10 -24.45
C THR A 134 0.36 -0.42 -23.53
N ALA A 135 0.11 -0.46 -22.22
CA ALA A 135 1.09 -0.95 -21.26
C ALA A 135 1.29 -2.47 -21.38
N LEU A 136 0.19 -3.23 -21.49
CA LEU A 136 0.22 -4.68 -21.68
C LEU A 136 0.88 -5.06 -23.00
N ARG A 137 0.58 -4.36 -24.11
CA ARG A 137 1.26 -4.57 -25.41
C ARG A 137 2.77 -4.38 -25.27
N ARG A 138 3.20 -3.28 -24.66
CA ARG A 138 4.63 -3.00 -24.43
C ARG A 138 5.31 -4.07 -23.57
N ILE A 139 4.64 -4.56 -22.53
CA ILE A 139 5.17 -5.63 -21.67
C ILE A 139 5.30 -6.93 -22.49
N ILE A 140 4.29 -7.32 -23.26
CA ILE A 140 4.33 -8.51 -24.12
C ILE A 140 5.44 -8.40 -25.17
N GLU A 141 5.58 -7.25 -25.82
CA GLU A 141 6.60 -7.01 -26.86
C GLU A 141 8.01 -7.04 -26.28
N SER A 142 8.23 -6.45 -25.10
CA SER A 142 9.52 -6.52 -24.41
C SER A 142 9.96 -7.95 -24.04
N ASN A 143 9.01 -8.89 -24.02
CA ASN A 143 9.25 -10.30 -23.69
C ASN A 143 9.44 -11.19 -24.93
N LYS A 144 9.23 -10.69 -26.16
CA LYS A 144 9.46 -11.47 -27.38
C LYS A 144 10.80 -11.10 -28.02
N SER A 145 11.64 -12.11 -28.26
CA SER A 145 12.86 -11.98 -29.08
C SER A 145 12.58 -11.92 -30.59
N SER A 146 11.33 -12.12 -31.03
CA SER A 146 10.92 -12.04 -32.44
C SER A 146 9.55 -11.38 -32.64
N SER A 147 9.44 -10.59 -33.71
CA SER A 147 8.37 -9.64 -34.03
C SER A 147 7.07 -10.30 -34.48
N ASN A 148 6.36 -10.99 -33.59
CA ASN A 148 4.95 -11.29 -33.82
C ASN A 148 4.10 -10.16 -33.24
N ALA A 149 3.84 -9.15 -34.09
CA ALA A 149 3.03 -7.99 -33.80
C ALA A 149 1.68 -8.42 -33.19
N VAL A 150 1.36 -7.88 -32.02
CA VAL A 150 0.07 -8.14 -31.38
C VAL A 150 -0.99 -7.43 -32.21
N SER A 151 -1.89 -8.19 -32.84
CA SER A 151 -3.01 -7.63 -33.63
C SER A 151 -3.77 -6.54 -32.86
N ASP A 152 -4.18 -5.47 -33.55
CA ASP A 152 -4.90 -4.35 -32.94
C ASP A 152 -6.29 -4.71 -32.38
N LYS A 153 -6.89 -5.83 -32.83
CA LYS A 153 -8.26 -6.22 -32.45
C LYS A 153 -8.38 -7.08 -31.18
N VAL A 154 -7.32 -7.22 -30.38
CA VAL A 154 -7.32 -8.07 -29.18
C VAL A 154 -7.96 -7.33 -28.00
N SER A 155 -8.91 -7.99 -27.30
CA SER A 155 -9.54 -7.43 -26.10
C SER A 155 -8.52 -7.23 -24.97
N THR A 156 -8.79 -6.28 -24.07
CA THR A 156 -7.90 -5.99 -22.93
C THR A 156 -7.74 -7.20 -22.01
N ALA A 157 -8.80 -8.00 -21.81
CA ALA A 157 -8.73 -9.26 -21.07
C ALA A 157 -7.80 -10.28 -21.75
N ALA A 158 -7.91 -10.46 -23.06
CA ALA A 158 -7.01 -11.35 -23.79
C ALA A 158 -5.55 -10.86 -23.80
N LEU A 159 -5.31 -9.55 -23.73
CA LEU A 159 -3.97 -8.98 -23.53
C LEU A 159 -3.44 -9.28 -22.12
N TRP A 160 -4.31 -9.20 -21.10
CA TRP A 160 -3.96 -9.55 -19.73
C TRP A 160 -3.54 -11.02 -19.62
N ASP A 161 -4.33 -11.94 -20.14
CA ASP A 161 -4.03 -13.39 -20.10
C ASP A 161 -2.72 -13.73 -20.83
N ARG A 162 -2.48 -13.08 -21.98
CA ARG A 162 -1.22 -13.24 -22.73
C ARG A 162 -0.02 -12.69 -21.96
N ALA A 163 -0.19 -11.56 -21.28
CA ALA A 163 0.86 -10.97 -20.46
C ALA A 163 1.12 -11.81 -19.21
N LEU A 164 0.09 -12.36 -18.56
CA LEU A 164 0.21 -13.31 -17.46
C LEU A 164 0.98 -14.55 -17.88
N PHE A 165 0.63 -15.15 -19.02
CA PHE A 165 1.32 -16.32 -19.54
C PHE A 165 2.80 -16.04 -19.82
N ALA A 166 3.10 -14.93 -20.50
CA ALA A 166 4.47 -14.52 -20.79
C ALA A 166 5.28 -14.22 -19.51
N LEU A 167 4.67 -13.57 -18.52
CA LEU A 167 5.33 -13.23 -17.26
C LEU A 167 5.51 -14.48 -16.39
N SER A 168 4.55 -15.39 -16.35
CA SER A 168 4.66 -16.67 -15.65
C SER A 168 5.80 -17.53 -16.20
N ALA A 169 6.04 -17.53 -17.52
CA ALA A 169 7.13 -18.29 -18.14
C ALA A 169 8.53 -17.79 -17.77
N ARG A 170 8.66 -16.50 -17.46
CA ARG A 170 9.92 -15.88 -17.02
C ARG A 170 10.25 -16.19 -15.56
N TRP A 171 9.24 -16.50 -14.75
CA TRP A 171 9.37 -16.62 -13.32
C TRP A 171 9.64 -18.05 -12.92
N ASN A 172 10.58 -18.23 -11.99
CA ASN A 172 10.87 -19.56 -11.47
C ASN A 172 9.69 -20.01 -10.61
N ALA A 173 9.00 -21.09 -11.01
CA ALA A 173 7.89 -21.66 -10.24
C ALA A 173 8.30 -21.93 -8.78
N ALA A 174 9.55 -22.30 -8.54
CA ALA A 174 10.10 -22.50 -7.20
C ALA A 174 10.18 -21.22 -6.35
N GLU A 175 10.37 -20.04 -6.96
CA GLU A 175 10.37 -18.76 -6.23
C GLU A 175 8.95 -18.38 -5.82
N ILE A 176 7.98 -18.60 -6.69
CA ILE A 176 6.56 -18.39 -6.38
C ILE A 176 6.10 -19.37 -5.30
N ASP A 177 6.50 -20.64 -5.37
CA ASP A 177 6.15 -21.65 -4.38
C ASP A 177 6.73 -21.35 -2.99
N ARG A 178 7.97 -20.83 -2.93
CA ARG A 178 8.58 -20.34 -1.68
C ARG A 178 7.84 -19.14 -1.11
N VAL A 179 7.53 -18.15 -1.96
CA VAL A 179 6.72 -17.00 -1.54
C VAL A 179 5.38 -17.51 -1.04
N MET A 180 4.76 -18.47 -1.69
CA MET A 180 3.47 -19.01 -1.32
C MET A 180 3.47 -19.92 -0.07
N GLY A 181 4.63 -20.38 0.41
CA GLY A 181 4.72 -21.39 1.47
C GLY A 181 4.16 -22.76 1.06
N LEU A 182 4.05 -23.02 -0.25
CA LEU A 182 3.57 -24.31 -0.78
C LEU A 182 4.64 -25.37 -0.51
N GLY A 183 4.35 -26.29 0.41
CA GLY A 183 5.29 -27.33 0.87
C GLY A 183 5.67 -27.26 2.36
N GLU A 184 5.22 -26.24 3.10
CA GLU A 184 5.34 -26.21 4.56
C GLU A 184 4.41 -27.25 5.20
N LYS A 185 4.92 -27.99 6.21
CA LYS A 185 4.16 -29.04 6.91
C LYS A 185 2.88 -28.47 7.52
N GLY A 186 1.72 -28.79 6.94
CA GLY A 186 0.41 -28.46 7.52
C GLY A 186 -0.65 -27.90 6.55
N LYS A 187 -0.30 -27.53 5.32
CA LYS A 187 -1.27 -27.10 4.29
C LYS A 187 -1.19 -27.99 3.04
N ALA A 188 -2.08 -28.97 2.94
CA ALA A 188 -2.31 -29.70 1.69
C ALA A 188 -3.27 -28.87 0.83
N VAL A 189 -2.72 -28.03 -0.04
CA VAL A 189 -3.49 -27.29 -1.06
C VAL A 189 -3.57 -28.18 -2.30
N SER A 190 -4.75 -28.28 -2.93
CA SER A 190 -4.88 -29.04 -4.17
C SER A 190 -4.01 -28.42 -5.28
N MET A 191 -3.62 -29.23 -6.26
CA MET A 191 -2.81 -28.75 -7.38
C MET A 191 -3.52 -27.63 -8.18
N GLU A 192 -4.85 -27.69 -8.26
CA GLU A 192 -5.69 -26.70 -8.92
C GLU A 192 -5.70 -25.37 -8.14
N GLU A 193 -5.97 -25.38 -6.83
CA GLU A 193 -5.90 -24.18 -5.98
C GLU A 193 -4.52 -23.54 -5.99
N ALA A 194 -3.46 -24.35 -5.96
CA ALA A 194 -2.09 -23.85 -6.06
C ALA A 194 -1.86 -23.12 -7.40
N SER A 195 -2.45 -23.60 -8.50
CA SER A 195 -2.35 -22.93 -9.80
C SER A 195 -3.07 -21.57 -9.82
N TYR A 196 -4.27 -21.48 -9.23
CA TYR A 196 -5.03 -20.23 -9.12
C TYR A 196 -4.31 -19.17 -8.30
N PHE A 197 -3.72 -19.57 -7.17
CA PHE A 197 -2.97 -18.65 -6.33
C PHE A 197 -1.67 -18.19 -6.99
N ARG A 198 -0.97 -19.08 -7.72
CA ARG A 198 0.19 -18.71 -8.54
C ARG A 198 -0.20 -17.68 -9.60
N GLU A 199 -1.31 -17.90 -10.29
CA GLU A 199 -1.81 -16.95 -11.28
C GLU A 199 -2.11 -15.57 -10.66
N ALA A 200 -2.79 -15.54 -9.51
CA ALA A 200 -3.07 -14.29 -8.79
C ALA A 200 -1.79 -13.58 -8.33
N MET A 201 -0.77 -14.32 -7.89
CA MET A 201 0.54 -13.78 -7.53
C MET A 201 1.25 -13.15 -8.75
N VAL A 202 1.24 -13.84 -9.89
CA VAL A 202 1.75 -13.31 -11.15
C VAL A 202 0.94 -12.07 -11.58
N GLY A 203 -0.37 -12.07 -11.36
CA GLY A 203 -1.26 -10.93 -11.60
C GLY A 203 -0.92 -9.69 -10.79
N LEU A 204 -0.63 -9.82 -9.50
CA LEU A 204 -0.19 -8.69 -8.67
C LEU A 204 1.10 -8.07 -9.22
N ARG A 205 2.06 -8.90 -9.62
CA ARG A 205 3.32 -8.44 -10.20
C ARG A 205 3.11 -7.78 -11.55
N LEU A 206 2.27 -8.37 -12.42
CA LEU A 206 1.91 -7.77 -13.70
C LEU A 206 1.24 -6.41 -13.51
N ALA A 207 0.33 -6.27 -12.54
CA ALA A 207 -0.29 -4.99 -12.20
C ALA A 207 0.74 -3.94 -11.79
N LYS A 208 1.71 -4.31 -10.94
CA LYS A 208 2.82 -3.43 -10.54
C LYS A 208 3.66 -2.99 -11.74
N GLU A 209 3.99 -3.92 -12.66
CA GLU A 209 4.73 -3.60 -13.88
C GLU A 209 3.95 -2.69 -14.83
N VAL A 210 2.63 -2.89 -14.97
CA VAL A 210 1.77 -2.00 -15.75
C VAL A 210 1.82 -0.58 -15.20
N ILE A 211 1.71 -0.41 -13.88
CA ILE A 211 1.79 0.92 -13.24
C ILE A 211 3.18 1.54 -13.45
N LYS A 212 4.26 0.78 -13.30
CA LYS A 212 5.62 1.26 -13.58
C LYS A 212 5.79 1.75 -15.01
N VAL A 213 5.29 1.01 -16.00
CA VAL A 213 5.33 1.44 -17.41
C VAL A 213 4.59 2.77 -17.59
N GLN A 214 3.40 2.90 -17.01
CA GLN A 214 2.61 4.12 -17.10
C GLN A 214 3.25 5.30 -16.34
N GLN A 215 3.89 5.06 -15.19
CA GLN A 215 4.68 6.07 -14.48
C GLN A 215 5.89 6.52 -15.31
N GLY A 216 6.55 5.60 -16.01
CA GLY A 216 7.63 5.90 -16.94
C GLY A 216 7.22 6.87 -18.05
N TRP A 217 5.99 6.79 -18.56
CA TRP A 217 5.47 7.76 -19.54
C TRP A 217 5.31 9.17 -18.98
N ARG A 218 5.19 9.30 -17.65
CA ARG A 218 4.99 10.58 -16.96
C ARG A 218 6.27 11.15 -16.38
N ALA A 219 7.40 10.44 -16.45
CA ALA A 219 8.66 10.82 -15.81
C ALA A 219 9.13 12.23 -16.19
N ASN A 220 9.10 12.59 -17.49
CA ASN A 220 9.50 13.93 -17.93
C ASN A 220 8.59 15.04 -17.39
N ALA A 221 7.29 14.77 -17.29
CA ALA A 221 6.31 15.73 -16.75
C ALA A 221 6.50 15.90 -15.24
N VAL A 222 6.82 14.83 -14.52
CA VAL A 222 7.16 14.87 -13.09
C VAL A 222 8.45 15.67 -12.87
N ALA A 223 9.51 15.40 -13.64
CA ALA A 223 10.77 16.15 -13.56
C ALA A 223 10.59 17.64 -13.89
N HIS A 224 9.73 17.98 -14.84
CA HIS A 224 9.38 19.37 -15.11
C HIS A 224 8.58 20.01 -13.96
N LEU A 225 7.62 19.27 -13.39
CA LEU A 225 6.81 19.73 -12.25
C LEU A 225 7.67 20.03 -11.02
N ASN A 226 8.58 19.12 -10.67
CA ASN A 226 9.48 19.27 -9.53
C ASN A 226 10.43 20.48 -9.70
N ARG A 227 10.95 20.70 -10.91
CA ARG A 227 11.81 21.86 -11.23
C ARG A 227 11.06 23.20 -11.22
N SER A 228 9.82 23.22 -11.72
CA SER A 228 9.00 24.43 -11.81
C SER A 228 8.30 24.77 -10.49
N GLY A 229 8.24 23.85 -9.53
CA GLY A 229 7.48 24.03 -8.28
C GLY A 229 5.97 24.09 -8.48
N GLY A 230 5.47 23.61 -9.62
CA GLY A 230 4.04 23.62 -9.95
C GLY A 230 3.23 22.55 -9.22
N TYR A 231 1.91 22.55 -9.46
CA TYR A 231 0.99 21.54 -8.95
C TYR A 231 0.27 20.82 -10.10
N SER A 232 0.17 19.49 -10.02
CA SER A 232 -0.63 18.69 -10.95
C SER A 232 -1.31 17.55 -10.22
N ARG A 233 -2.63 17.60 -10.15
CA ARG A 233 -3.45 16.55 -9.53
C ARG A 233 -3.27 15.19 -10.19
N SER A 234 -3.19 15.14 -11.51
CA SER A 234 -3.04 13.87 -12.25
C SER A 234 -1.69 13.20 -11.99
N LEU A 235 -0.60 13.99 -11.94
CA LEU A 235 0.73 13.48 -11.61
C LEU A 235 0.81 13.04 -10.14
N ALA A 236 0.22 13.84 -9.24
CA ALA A 236 0.11 13.53 -7.81
C ALA A 236 -0.65 12.22 -7.56
N HIS A 237 -1.78 12.02 -8.25
CA HIS A 237 -2.53 10.77 -8.18
C HIS A 237 -1.70 9.61 -8.72
N SER A 238 -1.02 9.78 -9.87
CA SER A 238 -0.27 8.67 -10.46
C SER A 238 0.89 8.16 -9.58
N ALA A 239 1.45 9.05 -8.75
CA ALA A 239 2.50 8.68 -7.80
C ALA A 239 2.01 7.72 -6.70
N THR A 240 0.70 7.69 -6.43
CA THR A 240 0.07 6.87 -5.38
C THR A 240 -0.79 5.73 -5.95
N ASP A 241 -0.72 5.46 -7.26
CA ASP A 241 -1.58 4.45 -7.91
C ASP A 241 -1.40 3.05 -7.33
N TRP A 242 -0.14 2.63 -7.12
CA TRP A 242 0.15 1.31 -6.58
C TRP A 242 -0.38 1.09 -5.16
N PRO A 243 -0.04 1.93 -4.14
CA PRO A 243 -0.60 1.76 -2.81
C PRO A 243 -2.14 1.87 -2.79
N CYS A 244 -2.74 2.71 -3.63
CA CYS A 244 -4.21 2.83 -3.71
C CYS A 244 -4.87 1.59 -4.33
N LEU A 245 -4.26 0.99 -5.35
CA LEU A 245 -4.75 -0.28 -5.93
C LEU A 245 -4.75 -1.38 -4.87
N LEU A 246 -3.65 -1.52 -4.11
CA LEU A 246 -3.54 -2.53 -3.04
C LEU A 246 -4.57 -2.30 -1.94
N LEU A 247 -4.79 -1.04 -1.54
CA LEU A 247 -5.83 -0.68 -0.58
C LEU A 247 -7.22 -1.09 -1.06
N GLU A 248 -7.55 -0.83 -2.33
CA GLU A 248 -8.86 -1.23 -2.89
C GLU A 248 -8.99 -2.75 -2.95
N LEU A 249 -7.96 -3.47 -3.42
CA LEU A 249 -7.96 -4.94 -3.45
C LEU A 249 -8.13 -5.56 -2.06
N LEU A 250 -7.37 -5.09 -1.07
CA LEU A 250 -7.50 -5.54 0.31
C LEU A 250 -8.88 -5.21 0.90
N SER A 251 -9.44 -4.05 0.55
CA SER A 251 -10.80 -3.67 0.99
C SER A 251 -11.86 -4.58 0.38
N GLN A 252 -11.72 -4.92 -0.90
CA GLN A 252 -12.63 -5.84 -1.59
C GLN A 252 -12.51 -7.27 -1.05
N ALA A 253 -11.29 -7.72 -0.74
CA ALA A 253 -11.00 -9.02 -0.14
C ALA A 253 -11.51 -9.15 1.31
N ALA A 254 -11.83 -8.05 1.98
CA ALA A 254 -12.24 -8.06 3.38
C ALA A 254 -13.57 -8.79 3.59
N GLU A 255 -13.54 -9.88 4.35
CA GLU A 255 -14.66 -10.77 4.67
C GLU A 255 -14.73 -11.06 6.17
N ILE A 256 -15.94 -11.00 6.74
CA ILE A 256 -16.14 -11.22 8.17
C ILE A 256 -15.82 -12.66 8.55
N GLY A 257 -15.00 -12.85 9.59
CA GLY A 257 -14.66 -14.18 10.09
C GLY A 257 -13.57 -14.91 9.28
N PHE A 258 -13.14 -14.35 8.15
CA PHE A 258 -12.15 -14.98 7.28
C PHE A 258 -10.90 -14.11 7.04
N PHE A 259 -11.05 -12.90 6.51
CA PHE A 259 -9.94 -11.99 6.22
C PHE A 259 -10.34 -10.55 6.51
N GLN A 260 -9.78 -9.95 7.56
CA GLN A 260 -10.16 -8.62 8.03
C GLN A 260 -8.94 -7.70 8.14
N PRO A 261 -8.48 -7.17 7.00
CA PRO A 261 -7.29 -6.33 6.93
C PRO A 261 -7.48 -4.98 7.59
N LYS A 262 -6.42 -4.47 8.17
CA LYS A 262 -6.32 -3.13 8.77
C LYS A 262 -4.97 -2.54 8.42
N LEU A 263 -4.92 -1.23 8.23
CA LEU A 263 -3.66 -0.52 8.01
C LEU A 263 -3.47 0.54 9.10
N ILE A 264 -2.30 0.54 9.71
CA ILE A 264 -1.87 1.59 10.61
C ILE A 264 -0.66 2.26 10.00
N ILE A 265 -0.78 3.56 9.72
CA ILE A 265 0.34 4.40 9.28
C ILE A 265 0.72 5.29 10.45
N ASN A 266 1.77 4.89 11.16
CA ASN A 266 2.34 5.69 12.21
C ASN A 266 3.19 6.81 11.63
N ASN A 267 3.11 7.97 12.27
CA ASN A 267 3.90 9.14 11.92
C ASN A 267 3.68 9.65 10.48
N ILE A 268 2.42 9.75 10.06
CA ILE A 268 2.07 10.15 8.68
C ILE A 268 2.70 11.49 8.23
N ASP A 269 2.91 12.43 9.16
CA ASP A 269 3.44 13.76 8.87
C ASP A 269 4.89 13.76 8.34
N VAL A 270 5.69 12.69 8.53
CA VAL A 270 7.02 12.69 7.87
C VAL A 270 6.93 12.66 6.39
N LEU A 271 5.91 11.99 5.87
CA LEU A 271 5.76 11.86 4.43
C LEU A 271 5.67 13.24 3.78
N ARG A 272 5.10 14.22 4.50
CA ARG A 272 5.03 15.63 4.08
C ARG A 272 6.38 16.35 4.12
N HIS A 273 7.31 15.89 4.97
CA HIS A 273 8.61 16.52 5.22
C HIS A 273 9.80 15.73 4.66
N ALA A 274 9.53 14.63 3.94
CA ALA A 274 10.55 13.83 3.32
C ALA A 274 11.30 14.59 2.22
N ILE A 275 12.55 14.21 1.99
CA ILE A 275 13.35 14.77 0.90
C ILE A 275 13.15 13.96 -0.37
N LEU A 276 13.04 14.69 -1.48
CA LEU A 276 13.07 14.10 -2.80
C LEU A 276 14.52 13.92 -3.22
N THR A 277 14.95 12.68 -3.42
CA THR A 277 16.33 12.34 -3.81
C THR A 277 16.50 12.15 -5.32
N ASP A 278 15.40 12.00 -6.05
CA ASP A 278 15.35 11.80 -7.50
C ASP A 278 14.03 12.34 -8.08
N ASP A 279 13.92 12.45 -9.41
CA ASP A 279 12.68 12.82 -10.09
C ASP A 279 11.77 11.61 -10.38
N SER A 280 11.89 10.51 -9.61
CA SER A 280 11.05 9.31 -9.82
C SER A 280 9.60 9.50 -9.37
N THR A 281 9.31 10.57 -8.64
CA THR A 281 7.99 10.89 -8.10
C THR A 281 7.82 12.40 -7.89
N VAL A 282 6.58 12.83 -7.62
CA VAL A 282 6.26 14.20 -7.22
C VAL A 282 6.84 14.53 -5.83
N CYS A 283 6.92 15.82 -5.50
CA CYS A 283 7.39 16.27 -4.18
C CYS A 283 6.60 15.67 -3.00
N ALA A 284 7.26 15.60 -1.85
CA ALA A 284 6.80 14.90 -0.65
C ALA A 284 5.42 15.38 -0.14
N SER A 285 5.20 16.70 -0.09
CA SER A 285 3.91 17.27 0.29
C SER A 285 2.79 16.85 -0.66
N MET A 286 3.04 16.87 -1.96
CA MET A 286 2.07 16.49 -2.97
C MET A 286 1.75 14.98 -2.92
N TYR A 287 2.76 14.14 -2.70
CA TYR A 287 2.58 12.71 -2.49
C TYR A 287 1.73 12.44 -1.23
N HIS A 288 2.08 13.06 -0.11
CA HIS A 288 1.34 12.95 1.16
C HIS A 288 -0.12 13.33 1.01
N ASP A 289 -0.40 14.53 0.48
CA ASP A 289 -1.76 15.04 0.36
C ASP A 289 -2.59 14.19 -0.63
N SER A 290 -1.97 13.73 -1.72
CA SER A 290 -2.58 12.81 -2.69
C SER A 290 -2.94 11.48 -2.05
N LEU A 291 -2.03 10.88 -1.27
CA LEU A 291 -2.26 9.61 -0.59
C LEU A 291 -3.43 9.72 0.39
N LEU A 292 -3.43 10.75 1.24
CA LEU A 292 -4.51 11.01 2.20
C LEU A 292 -5.85 11.20 1.49
N TRP A 293 -5.88 12.04 0.46
CA TRP A 293 -7.09 12.30 -0.29
C TRP A 293 -7.64 11.02 -0.91
N ARG A 294 -6.79 10.17 -1.49
CA ARG A 294 -7.22 8.92 -2.11
C ARG A 294 -7.68 7.87 -1.10
N ILE A 295 -7.06 7.77 0.08
CA ILE A 295 -7.54 6.91 1.17
C ILE A 295 -8.94 7.33 1.60
N ILE A 296 -9.16 8.64 1.81
CA ILE A 296 -10.46 9.19 2.19
C ILE A 296 -11.48 8.96 1.08
N ALA A 297 -11.13 9.24 -0.17
CA ALA A 297 -12.01 9.05 -1.32
C ALA A 297 -12.41 7.57 -1.49
N LEU A 298 -11.49 6.63 -1.28
CA LEU A 298 -11.79 5.20 -1.30
C LEU A 298 -12.77 4.82 -0.17
N GLY A 299 -12.54 5.34 1.04
CA GLY A 299 -13.44 5.14 2.18
C GLY A 299 -14.86 5.63 1.90
N VAL A 300 -14.99 6.88 1.43
CA VAL A 300 -16.29 7.52 1.22
C VAL A 300 -17.08 6.85 0.09
N ASN A 301 -16.42 6.46 -1.00
CA ASN A 301 -17.10 5.95 -2.19
C ASN A 301 -17.32 4.43 -2.15
N GLU A 302 -16.33 3.66 -1.68
CA GLU A 302 -16.31 2.19 -1.82
C GLU A 302 -16.32 1.46 -0.47
N ARG A 303 -16.15 2.20 0.64
CA ARG A 303 -15.84 1.69 2.00
C ARG A 303 -14.55 0.86 2.01
N CYS A 304 -13.47 1.48 2.47
CA CYS A 304 -12.16 0.85 2.53
C CYS A 304 -11.97 0.00 3.80
N LEU A 305 -10.93 -0.81 3.85
CA LEU A 305 -10.46 -1.45 5.07
C LEU A 305 -10.14 -0.40 6.16
N PRO A 306 -10.26 -0.72 7.47
CA PRO A 306 -9.90 0.21 8.54
C PRO A 306 -8.48 0.78 8.41
N VAL A 307 -8.36 2.09 8.21
CA VAL A 307 -7.08 2.81 8.17
C VAL A 307 -6.98 3.74 9.38
N VAL A 308 -5.92 3.57 10.17
CA VAL A 308 -5.60 4.43 11.31
C VAL A 308 -4.32 5.21 11.02
N LEU A 309 -4.45 6.53 10.95
CA LEU A 309 -3.34 7.47 10.76
C LEU A 309 -2.94 8.03 12.12
N VAL A 310 -1.68 7.84 12.51
CA VAL A 310 -1.16 8.42 13.75
C VAL A 310 -0.28 9.60 13.42
N THR A 311 -0.57 10.74 14.03
CA THR A 311 0.12 12.02 13.83
C THR A 311 0.37 12.66 15.19
N SER A 312 1.47 13.41 15.30
CA SER A 312 1.76 14.20 16.47
C SER A 312 1.89 15.66 16.11
N ASP A 313 1.45 16.52 17.02
CA ASP A 313 1.70 17.95 16.93
C ASP A 313 3.20 18.29 16.89
N ARG A 314 3.49 19.46 16.31
CA ARG A 314 4.84 19.99 16.19
C ARG A 314 5.38 20.54 17.51
#